data_AF-A0A173WBQ9-F1
#
_entry.id   AF-A0A173WBQ9-F1
#
_cell.length_a   1.000
_cell.length_b   1.000
_cell.length_c   1.000
_cell.angle_alpha   90.00
_cell.angle_beta   90.00
_cell.angle_gamma   90.00
#
_symmetry.space_group_name_H-M   'P 1'
#
loop_
_entity.id
_entity.type
_entity.pdbx_description
1 polymer ?
#
loop_
_entity_poly.entity_id
_entity_poly.type
_entity_poly.pdbx_seq_one_letter_code
_entity_poly.pdbx_strand_id
1 'polypeptide(L)'
;MTKTKAQQIMAATEARAADDVTAAIQDIATEFEPYIIKQRRHFHKHPELSLAEERTTSDIANQLDAMNIPYERPLKTGLVATLRGTAPDAYREDGTPRRRILLRADIDALPVTEQTGEEFASVNEGCMHACGHDCHIAMMLGTLQILRHMTDDIHGEVRIVFQPSEENGQGAKLMIGTGVLDGVDGAYAAHIWSEVDAGTVSCEPGPRMANTDWFRIDVRGTSCHGAMPQRGHDAVMVAAEIVNALQTIVSREISPYEPAVITVGELHGGTARNVIAGTAYLAGTVRTYGDSTHEEMPELMRRIVEHTAAALGAEAELTDYTIANYKVENDAASSERCRQAVIKCLGPAGQGHYRGTLSGEDFSEYLRRVPGVLAFVGTRNPKIGATYAQHSCFYKIDETVLAKGSMVAAQYAIDFLAEPTQEELDGPAITAVAETNPDLAAKLRSAKATTAEARDAIHDARTARHAAIKGIHDARAAARREEKHDE
;
A
#
# COMPACT_ATOMS: atom_id res chain seq x y z
N MET A 1 -36.41 18.37 -0.60
CA MET A 1 -34.96 18.50 -0.33
C MET A 1 -34.25 18.48 -1.66
N THR A 2 -33.34 19.42 -1.91
CA THR A 2 -32.50 19.43 -3.11
C THR A 2 -31.57 18.22 -3.05
N LYS A 3 -31.47 17.43 -4.13
CA LYS A 3 -30.56 16.28 -4.20
C LYS A 3 -29.11 16.77 -4.04
N THR A 4 -28.28 16.02 -3.31
CA THR A 4 -26.84 16.31 -3.22
C THR A 4 -26.15 16.13 -4.58
N LYS A 5 -24.90 16.59 -4.73
CA LYS A 5 -24.19 16.48 -6.02
C LYS A 5 -23.92 15.02 -6.35
N ALA A 6 -23.54 14.21 -5.37
CA ALA A 6 -23.42 12.76 -5.50
C ALA A 6 -24.75 12.09 -5.93
N GLN A 7 -25.88 12.50 -5.34
CA GLN A 7 -27.20 12.00 -5.74
C GLN A 7 -27.63 12.45 -7.14
N GLN A 8 -27.16 13.61 -7.61
CA GLN A 8 -27.39 14.09 -8.97
C GLN A 8 -26.55 13.28 -9.97
N ILE A 9 -25.27 13.06 -9.67
CA ILE A 9 -24.35 12.25 -10.49
C ILE A 9 -24.89 10.83 -10.64
N MET A 10 -25.27 10.17 -9.55
CA MET A 10 -25.82 8.81 -9.55
C MET A 10 -27.15 8.70 -10.30
N ALA A 11 -27.92 9.79 -10.38
CA ALA A 11 -29.22 9.81 -11.09
C ALA A 11 -29.08 10.09 -12.59
N ALA A 12 -27.88 10.42 -13.08
CA ALA A 12 -27.63 10.57 -14.50
C ALA A 12 -27.70 9.19 -15.18
N THR A 13 -28.33 9.11 -16.35
CA THR A 13 -28.59 7.85 -17.07
C THR A 13 -27.73 7.68 -18.33
N GLU A 14 -26.90 8.66 -18.66
CA GLU A 14 -26.00 8.61 -19.81
C GLU A 14 -24.62 8.13 -19.36
N ALA A 15 -23.99 7.26 -20.16
CA ALA A 15 -22.62 6.82 -19.91
C ALA A 15 -21.67 8.03 -19.91
N ARG A 16 -20.78 8.11 -18.92
CA ARG A 16 -19.85 9.23 -18.75
C ARG A 16 -18.65 9.07 -19.68
N ALA A 17 -18.19 10.16 -20.29
CA ALA A 17 -16.88 10.19 -20.93
C ALA A 17 -15.77 10.18 -19.86
N ALA A 18 -14.51 9.89 -20.24
CA ALA A 18 -13.43 9.73 -19.26
C ALA A 18 -13.17 11.00 -18.42
N ASP A 19 -13.24 12.17 -19.05
CA ASP A 19 -13.12 13.46 -18.37
C ASP A 19 -14.30 13.70 -17.40
N ASP A 20 -15.50 13.24 -17.76
CA ASP A 20 -16.70 13.37 -16.92
C ASP A 20 -16.64 12.44 -15.69
N VAL A 21 -16.04 11.26 -15.83
CA VAL A 21 -15.76 10.34 -14.71
C VAL A 21 -14.82 11.00 -13.70
N THR A 22 -13.72 11.59 -14.17
CA THR A 22 -12.74 12.25 -13.31
C THR A 22 -13.37 13.42 -12.55
N ALA A 23 -14.15 14.25 -13.26
CA ALA A 23 -14.87 15.37 -12.65
C ALA A 23 -15.89 14.90 -11.61
N ALA A 24 -16.64 13.83 -11.88
CA ALA A 24 -17.57 13.23 -10.94
C ALA A 24 -16.87 12.73 -9.66
N ILE A 25 -15.71 12.06 -9.79
CA ILE A 25 -14.88 11.63 -8.65
C ILE A 25 -14.48 12.84 -7.80
N GLN A 26 -13.95 13.90 -8.42
CA GLN A 26 -13.52 15.11 -7.73
C GLN A 26 -14.67 15.78 -6.99
N ASP A 27 -15.84 15.84 -7.63
CA ASP A 27 -17.04 16.46 -7.09
C ASP A 27 -17.59 15.70 -5.88
N ILE A 28 -17.70 14.38 -5.98
CA ILE A 28 -18.19 13.53 -4.88
C ILE A 28 -17.18 13.55 -3.73
N ALA A 29 -15.89 13.42 -4.01
CA ALA A 29 -14.87 13.44 -2.96
C ALA A 29 -14.82 14.78 -2.22
N THR A 30 -15.04 15.90 -2.91
CA THR A 30 -15.17 17.23 -2.28
C THR A 30 -16.42 17.30 -1.39
N GLU A 31 -17.55 16.73 -1.83
CA GLU A 31 -18.77 16.65 -1.01
C GLU A 31 -18.56 15.82 0.27
N PHE A 32 -17.80 14.72 0.19
CA PHE A 32 -17.57 13.80 1.31
C PHE A 32 -16.30 14.08 2.13
N GLU A 33 -15.50 15.11 1.82
CA GLU A 33 -14.32 15.47 2.60
C GLU A 33 -14.60 15.64 4.11
N PRO A 34 -15.67 16.35 4.55
CA PRO A 34 -15.98 16.45 5.98
C PRO A 34 -16.28 15.10 6.64
N TYR A 35 -16.90 14.17 5.89
CA TYR A 35 -17.14 12.80 6.37
C TYR A 35 -15.81 12.05 6.54
N ILE A 36 -14.90 12.13 5.56
CA ILE A 36 -13.60 11.46 5.60
C ILE A 36 -12.79 11.93 6.82
N ILE A 37 -12.68 13.25 7.02
CA ILE A 37 -11.96 13.82 8.18
C ILE A 37 -12.62 13.37 9.49
N LYS A 38 -13.95 13.37 9.57
CA LYS A 38 -14.67 12.89 10.75
C LYS A 38 -14.35 11.42 11.05
N GLN A 39 -14.33 10.56 10.03
CA GLN A 39 -13.98 9.15 10.22
C GLN A 39 -12.54 8.98 10.69
N ARG A 40 -11.58 9.69 10.08
CA ARG A 40 -10.17 9.64 10.51
C ARG A 40 -10.04 9.99 11.99
N ARG A 41 -10.63 11.09 12.42
CA ARG A 41 -10.59 11.53 13.83
C ARG A 41 -11.30 10.55 14.78
N HIS A 42 -12.38 9.90 14.33
CA HIS A 42 -13.04 8.85 15.11
C HIS A 42 -12.13 7.64 15.34
N PHE A 43 -11.51 7.12 14.28
CA PHE A 43 -10.59 5.98 14.39
C PHE A 43 -9.32 6.34 15.15
N HIS A 44 -8.75 7.54 14.92
CA HIS A 44 -7.59 8.05 15.66
C HIS A 44 -7.84 8.06 17.18
N LYS A 45 -9.03 8.49 17.59
CA LYS A 45 -9.42 8.58 19.00
C LYS A 45 -9.59 7.19 19.65
N HIS A 46 -9.89 6.17 18.86
CA HIS A 46 -10.23 4.82 19.34
C HIS A 46 -9.30 3.74 18.75
N PRO A 47 -7.97 3.86 18.91
CA PRO A 47 -7.04 2.90 18.33
C PRO A 47 -7.10 1.54 19.03
N GLU A 48 -6.82 0.47 18.30
CA GLU A 48 -6.71 -0.90 18.83
C GLU A 48 -5.46 -1.58 18.28
N LEU A 49 -4.77 -2.35 19.11
CA LEU A 49 -3.53 -3.04 18.75
C LEU A 49 -3.79 -4.18 17.76
N SER A 50 -2.74 -4.59 17.06
CA SER A 50 -2.75 -5.76 16.18
C SER A 50 -3.39 -6.98 16.84
N LEU A 51 -4.30 -7.64 16.13
CA LEU A 51 -5.12 -8.81 16.51
C LEU A 51 -6.21 -8.54 17.56
N ALA A 52 -6.39 -7.27 17.97
CA ALA A 52 -7.40 -6.84 18.94
C ALA A 52 -8.36 -5.78 18.39
N GLU A 53 -8.38 -5.57 17.07
CA GLU A 53 -9.10 -4.50 16.34
C GLU A 53 -10.62 -4.74 16.22
N GLU A 54 -11.27 -5.30 17.24
CA GLU A 54 -12.68 -5.72 17.21
C GLU A 54 -13.67 -4.56 17.13
N ARG A 55 -13.41 -3.48 17.88
CA ARG A 55 -14.25 -2.27 17.83
C ARG A 55 -14.02 -1.56 16.52
N THR A 56 -12.78 -1.39 16.09
CA THR A 56 -12.44 -0.79 14.79
C THR A 56 -13.13 -1.54 13.66
N THR A 57 -13.07 -2.87 13.65
CA THR A 57 -13.77 -3.73 12.67
C THR A 57 -15.28 -3.53 12.72
N SER A 58 -15.85 -3.45 13.92
CA SER A 58 -17.30 -3.24 14.11
C SER A 58 -17.74 -1.84 13.66
N ASP A 59 -16.92 -0.82 13.92
CA ASP A 59 -17.19 0.56 13.50
C ASP A 59 -17.11 0.70 11.97
N ILE A 60 -16.14 0.06 11.32
CA ILE A 60 -16.06 -0.01 9.85
C ILE A 60 -17.33 -0.66 9.29
N ALA A 61 -17.74 -1.81 9.83
CA ALA A 61 -18.97 -2.47 9.41
C ALA A 61 -20.21 -1.60 9.59
N ASN A 62 -20.33 -0.84 10.69
CA ASN A 62 -21.43 0.11 10.89
C ASN A 62 -21.44 1.20 9.81
N GLN A 63 -20.27 1.65 9.33
CA GLN A 63 -20.21 2.58 8.19
C GLN A 63 -20.67 1.91 6.89
N LEU A 64 -20.29 0.65 6.66
CA LEU A 64 -20.70 -0.11 5.49
C LEU A 64 -22.21 -0.36 5.47
N ASP A 65 -22.80 -0.71 6.63
CA ASP A 65 -24.25 -0.82 6.81
C ASP A 65 -24.95 0.50 6.48
N ALA A 66 -24.43 1.63 6.98
CA ALA A 66 -24.98 2.95 6.68
C ALA A 66 -24.88 3.32 5.18
N MET A 67 -23.88 2.78 4.47
CA MET A 67 -23.74 2.91 3.02
C MET A 67 -24.55 1.87 2.22
N ASN A 68 -25.17 0.89 2.88
CA ASN A 68 -25.76 -0.30 2.26
C ASN A 68 -24.78 -1.06 1.36
N ILE A 69 -23.52 -1.18 1.81
CA ILE A 69 -22.49 -1.94 1.10
C ILE A 69 -22.34 -3.31 1.76
N PRO A 70 -22.58 -4.42 1.03
CA PRO A 70 -22.42 -5.76 1.57
C PRO A 70 -20.98 -6.03 1.99
N TYR A 71 -20.82 -6.72 3.12
CA TYR A 71 -19.53 -7.14 3.63
C TYR A 71 -19.59 -8.51 4.29
N GLU A 72 -18.41 -9.12 4.44
CA GLU A 72 -18.17 -10.39 5.12
C GLU A 72 -17.14 -10.17 6.23
N ARG A 73 -17.28 -10.89 7.34
CA ARG A 73 -16.32 -10.89 8.45
C ARG A 73 -15.70 -12.28 8.59
N PRO A 74 -14.74 -12.64 7.72
CA PRO A 74 -14.13 -13.97 7.76
C PRO A 74 -13.21 -14.16 8.97
N LEU A 75 -12.82 -13.06 9.62
CA LEU A 75 -12.00 -13.01 10.84
C LEU A 75 -12.74 -12.27 11.95
N LYS A 76 -12.22 -12.40 13.19
CA LYS A 76 -12.70 -11.61 14.34
C LYS A 76 -12.34 -10.12 14.16
N THR A 77 -11.16 -9.87 13.59
CA THR A 77 -10.63 -8.54 13.30
C THR A 77 -10.33 -8.43 11.81
N GLY A 78 -10.69 -7.29 11.22
CA GLY A 78 -10.74 -7.11 9.78
C GLY A 78 -12.01 -7.64 9.12
N LEU A 79 -12.28 -7.14 7.92
CA LEU A 79 -13.45 -7.51 7.13
C LEU A 79 -13.21 -7.26 5.63
N VAL A 80 -14.12 -7.78 4.81
CA VAL A 80 -14.08 -7.61 3.36
C VAL A 80 -15.40 -7.04 2.88
N ALA A 81 -15.37 -5.90 2.19
CA ALA A 81 -16.53 -5.36 1.50
C ALA A 81 -16.44 -5.64 0.01
N THR A 82 -17.59 -5.83 -0.64
CA THR A 82 -17.65 -6.04 -2.09
C THR A 82 -18.60 -5.03 -2.72
N LEU A 83 -18.08 -4.21 -3.63
CA LEU A 83 -18.87 -3.30 -4.43
C LEU A 83 -18.95 -3.82 -5.87
N ARG A 84 -20.19 -4.13 -6.28
CA ARG A 84 -20.49 -4.65 -7.62
C ARG A 84 -20.74 -3.52 -8.60
N GLY A 85 -20.11 -3.61 -9.77
CA GLY A 85 -20.40 -2.69 -10.86
C GLY A 85 -21.74 -2.98 -11.54
N THR A 86 -22.27 -1.96 -12.19
CA THR A 86 -23.52 -2.00 -12.96
C THR A 86 -23.31 -1.55 -14.40
N ALA A 87 -22.05 -1.37 -14.83
CA ALA A 87 -21.73 -1.17 -16.25
C ALA A 87 -22.23 -2.38 -17.08
N PRO A 88 -22.64 -2.20 -18.35
CA PRO A 88 -23.25 -3.26 -19.16
C PRO A 88 -22.40 -4.53 -19.33
N ASP A 89 -21.08 -4.40 -19.25
CA ASP A 89 -20.06 -5.44 -19.40
C ASP A 89 -19.36 -5.78 -18.06
N ALA A 90 -19.86 -5.28 -16.93
CA ALA A 90 -19.25 -5.51 -15.61
C ALA A 90 -19.20 -7.01 -15.25
N TYR A 91 -20.14 -7.79 -15.75
CA TYR A 91 -20.24 -9.23 -15.48
C TYR A 91 -20.37 -10.01 -16.79
N ARG A 92 -19.75 -11.19 -16.83
CA ARG A 92 -19.92 -12.17 -17.91
C ARG A 92 -21.31 -12.81 -17.84
N GLU A 93 -21.71 -13.51 -18.89
CA GLU A 93 -23.00 -14.21 -18.97
C GLU A 93 -23.22 -15.22 -17.82
N ASP A 94 -22.14 -15.80 -17.30
CA ASP A 94 -22.17 -16.74 -16.18
C ASP A 94 -22.25 -16.07 -14.79
N GLY A 95 -22.31 -14.73 -14.74
CA GLY A 95 -22.40 -13.94 -13.52
C GLY A 95 -21.07 -13.71 -12.81
N THR A 96 -19.93 -14.14 -13.38
CA THR A 96 -18.60 -13.81 -12.86
C THR A 96 -18.20 -12.38 -13.27
N PRO A 97 -17.48 -11.62 -12.42
CA PRO A 97 -17.07 -10.27 -12.76
C PRO A 97 -16.05 -10.30 -13.90
N ARG A 98 -16.18 -9.38 -14.86
CA ARG A 98 -15.26 -9.24 -15.98
C ARG A 98 -13.81 -9.12 -15.50
N ARG A 99 -13.60 -8.25 -14.50
CA ARG A 99 -12.37 -8.11 -13.73
C ARG A 99 -12.69 -7.85 -12.27
N ARG A 100 -11.75 -8.15 -11.39
CA ARG A 100 -11.81 -7.82 -9.97
C ARG A 100 -10.53 -7.15 -9.51
N ILE A 101 -10.67 -6.00 -8.86
CA ILE A 101 -9.57 -5.31 -8.19
C ILE A 101 -9.71 -5.42 -6.67
N LEU A 102 -8.59 -5.65 -5.98
CA LEU A 102 -8.50 -5.56 -4.53
C LEU A 102 -7.98 -4.18 -4.12
N LEU A 103 -8.70 -3.49 -3.23
CA LEU A 103 -8.24 -2.27 -2.56
C LEU A 103 -8.01 -2.58 -1.08
N ARG A 104 -6.82 -2.32 -0.55
CA ARG A 104 -6.46 -2.65 0.85
C ARG A 104 -6.31 -1.39 1.71
N ALA A 105 -6.84 -1.45 2.93
CA ALA A 105 -6.54 -0.55 4.04
C ALA A 105 -6.26 -1.39 5.29
N ASP A 106 -5.08 -1.27 5.86
CA ASP A 106 -4.75 -1.72 7.22
C ASP A 106 -5.51 -0.89 8.27
N ILE A 107 -5.74 -1.49 9.45
CA ILE A 107 -6.65 -0.91 10.45
C ILE A 107 -6.10 -0.89 11.88
N ASP A 108 -4.95 -1.50 12.14
CA ASP A 108 -4.39 -1.60 13.49
C ASP A 108 -3.59 -0.37 13.91
N ALA A 109 -3.35 -0.25 15.21
CA ALA A 109 -2.59 0.81 15.84
C ALA A 109 -1.37 0.26 16.59
N LEU A 110 -0.56 1.16 17.12
CA LEU A 110 0.72 0.86 17.76
C LEU A 110 0.67 1.02 19.29
N PRO A 111 1.55 0.31 20.04
CA PRO A 111 1.73 0.48 21.49
C PRO A 111 2.53 1.76 21.81
N VAL A 112 2.01 2.91 21.38
CA VAL A 112 2.60 4.24 21.56
C VAL A 112 1.67 5.09 22.41
N THR A 113 2.21 5.76 23.44
CA THR A 113 1.45 6.74 24.21
C THR A 113 1.44 8.08 23.47
N GLU A 114 0.27 8.50 23.01
CA GLU A 114 0.11 9.74 22.25
C GLU A 114 0.42 11.00 23.08
N GLN A 115 1.15 11.94 22.48
CA GLN A 115 1.55 13.22 23.07
C GLN A 115 1.28 14.42 22.14
N THR A 116 0.42 14.24 21.13
CA THR A 116 0.09 15.27 20.14
C THR A 116 -0.64 16.47 20.75
N GLY A 117 -1.46 16.22 21.78
CA GLY A 117 -2.34 17.22 22.40
C GLY A 117 -3.58 17.57 21.55
N GLU A 118 -3.88 16.81 20.50
CA GLU A 118 -5.03 17.05 19.62
C GLU A 118 -6.37 16.77 20.34
N GLU A 119 -7.44 17.46 19.96
CA GLU A 119 -8.78 17.28 20.57
C GLU A 119 -9.37 15.86 20.36
N PHE A 120 -8.85 15.16 19.35
CA PHE A 120 -9.21 13.80 18.98
C PHE A 120 -8.09 12.79 19.31
N ALA A 121 -7.14 13.15 20.17
CA ALA A 121 -6.13 12.23 20.66
C ALA A 121 -6.77 10.97 21.25
N SER A 122 -6.02 9.86 21.19
CA SER A 122 -6.40 8.56 21.68
C SER A 122 -6.94 8.62 23.11
N VAL A 123 -8.10 7.98 23.31
CA VAL A 123 -8.64 7.74 24.66
C VAL A 123 -8.16 6.42 25.26
N ASN A 124 -7.40 5.63 24.49
CA ASN A 124 -6.84 4.36 24.90
C ASN A 124 -5.36 4.56 25.27
N GLU A 125 -5.07 4.72 26.57
CA GLU A 125 -3.71 4.95 27.06
C GLU A 125 -2.72 3.88 26.57
N GLY A 126 -1.56 4.30 26.09
CA GLY A 126 -0.54 3.42 25.54
C GLY A 126 -0.82 2.91 24.12
N CYS A 127 -1.90 3.36 23.46
CA CYS A 127 -2.23 2.97 22.10
C CYS A 127 -2.49 4.21 21.22
N MET A 128 -1.91 4.26 20.02
CA MET A 128 -2.01 5.39 19.09
C MET A 128 -1.92 4.92 17.64
N HIS A 129 -2.70 5.50 16.73
CA HIS A 129 -2.47 5.38 15.30
C HIS A 129 -1.26 6.23 14.87
N ALA A 130 -0.06 5.80 15.26
CA ALA A 130 1.20 6.50 14.99
C ALA A 130 1.79 6.18 13.60
N CYS A 131 1.20 5.25 12.84
CA CYS A 131 1.57 4.96 11.45
C CYS A 131 0.56 5.52 10.42
N GLY A 132 -0.63 5.94 10.88
CA GLY A 132 -1.65 6.57 10.02
C GLY A 132 -2.73 5.62 9.50
N HIS A 133 -2.90 4.42 10.06
CA HIS A 133 -3.91 3.46 9.60
C HIS A 133 -5.35 3.97 9.79
N ASP A 134 -5.58 4.88 10.73
CA ASP A 134 -6.81 5.69 10.84
C ASP A 134 -7.11 6.49 9.56
N CYS A 135 -6.07 7.02 8.91
CA CYS A 135 -6.17 7.72 7.65
C CYS A 135 -6.48 6.74 6.52
N HIS A 136 -5.89 5.55 6.51
CA HIS A 136 -6.13 4.53 5.49
C HIS A 136 -7.58 4.04 5.54
N ILE A 137 -8.11 3.74 6.74
CA ILE A 137 -9.53 3.43 6.96
C ILE A 137 -10.42 4.54 6.41
N ALA A 138 -10.16 5.79 6.83
CA ALA A 138 -10.98 6.93 6.46
C ALA A 138 -10.96 7.20 4.95
N MET A 139 -9.77 7.11 4.33
CA MET A 139 -9.60 7.25 2.89
C MET A 139 -10.36 6.17 2.14
N MET A 140 -10.29 4.91 2.59
CA MET A 140 -10.99 3.81 1.93
C MET A 140 -12.52 3.91 2.08
N LEU A 141 -13.01 4.36 3.23
CA LEU A 141 -14.42 4.70 3.41
C LEU A 141 -14.84 5.86 2.50
N GLY A 142 -13.97 6.85 2.28
CA GLY A 142 -14.16 7.91 1.28
C GLY A 142 -14.22 7.37 -0.15
N THR A 143 -13.32 6.46 -0.51
CA THR A 143 -13.33 5.77 -1.81
C THR A 143 -14.62 5.01 -2.03
N LEU A 144 -15.13 4.31 -1.01
CA LEU A 144 -16.43 3.64 -1.08
C LEU A 144 -17.59 4.61 -1.26
N GLN A 145 -17.56 5.79 -0.62
CA GLN A 145 -18.56 6.84 -0.86
C GLN A 145 -18.52 7.36 -2.30
N ILE A 146 -17.34 7.47 -2.91
CA ILE A 146 -17.21 7.85 -4.32
C ILE A 146 -17.80 6.76 -5.22
N LEU A 147 -17.26 5.54 -5.11
CA LEU A 147 -17.57 4.44 -6.02
C LEU A 147 -19.03 3.99 -5.95
N ARG A 148 -19.68 4.02 -4.78
CA ARG A 148 -21.09 3.61 -4.65
C ARG A 148 -22.08 4.54 -5.38
N HIS A 149 -21.67 5.76 -5.72
CA HIS A 149 -22.47 6.70 -6.52
C HIS A 149 -22.13 6.63 -8.02
N MET A 150 -21.19 5.77 -8.41
CA MET A 150 -20.65 5.63 -9.76
C MET A 150 -20.60 4.16 -10.17
N THR A 151 -21.53 3.33 -9.70
CA THR A 151 -21.50 1.88 -9.99
C THR A 151 -21.65 1.60 -11.47
N ASP A 152 -22.27 2.49 -12.23
CA ASP A 152 -22.40 2.47 -13.69
C ASP A 152 -21.07 2.67 -14.44
N ASP A 153 -20.04 3.23 -13.79
CA ASP A 153 -18.67 3.33 -14.33
C ASP A 153 -17.77 2.16 -13.87
N ILE A 154 -18.28 1.22 -13.07
CA ILE A 154 -17.51 0.08 -12.58
C ILE A 154 -17.72 -1.10 -13.53
N HIS A 155 -16.71 -1.37 -14.37
CA HIS A 155 -16.66 -2.46 -15.35
C HIS A 155 -16.17 -3.79 -14.74
N GLY A 156 -16.72 -4.16 -13.57
CA GLY A 156 -16.31 -5.35 -12.84
C GLY A 156 -16.72 -5.32 -11.38
N GLU A 157 -15.81 -5.72 -10.50
CA GLU A 157 -16.03 -5.76 -9.07
C GLU A 157 -14.84 -5.17 -8.30
N VAL A 158 -15.14 -4.37 -7.28
CA VAL A 158 -14.15 -3.83 -6.35
C VAL A 158 -14.27 -4.59 -5.04
N ARG A 159 -13.20 -5.26 -4.61
CA ARG A 159 -13.10 -5.96 -3.33
C ARG A 159 -12.25 -5.12 -2.39
N ILE A 160 -12.83 -4.67 -1.28
CA ILE A 160 -12.16 -3.82 -0.32
C ILE A 160 -11.81 -4.65 0.90
N VAL A 161 -10.53 -4.73 1.21
CA VAL A 161 -10.00 -5.45 2.37
C VAL A 161 -9.61 -4.45 3.45
N PHE A 162 -10.34 -4.47 4.55
CA PHE A 162 -9.94 -3.81 5.79
C PHE A 162 -9.13 -4.82 6.61
N GLN A 163 -7.82 -4.75 6.47
CA GLN A 163 -6.87 -5.74 6.97
C GLN A 163 -6.46 -5.44 8.42
N PRO A 164 -6.49 -6.43 9.33
CA PRO A 164 -5.93 -6.26 10.67
C PRO A 164 -4.40 -6.40 10.64
N SER A 165 -3.73 -6.06 11.74
CA SER A 165 -2.41 -6.60 12.10
C SER A 165 -1.30 -6.44 11.05
N GLU A 166 -1.19 -5.27 10.43
CA GLU A 166 -0.06 -4.95 9.57
C GLU A 166 1.23 -4.83 10.40
N GLU A 167 1.16 -4.17 11.56
CA GLU A 167 2.35 -3.75 12.33
C GLU A 167 3.17 -4.92 12.89
N ASN A 168 2.58 -6.12 12.91
CA ASN A 168 3.25 -7.36 13.30
C ASN A 168 3.45 -8.35 12.13
N GLY A 169 3.07 -7.96 10.92
CA GLY A 169 3.26 -8.72 9.67
C GLY A 169 2.36 -9.94 9.48
N GLN A 170 1.28 -10.09 10.27
CA GLN A 170 0.40 -11.26 10.18
C GLN A 170 -0.86 -11.01 9.34
N GLY A 171 -1.29 -9.75 9.25
CA GLY A 171 -2.56 -9.34 8.65
C GLY A 171 -2.82 -9.86 7.25
N ALA A 172 -1.89 -9.61 6.34
CA ALA A 172 -2.02 -9.96 4.94
C ALA A 172 -2.16 -11.48 4.76
N LYS A 173 -1.31 -12.27 5.45
CA LYS A 173 -1.36 -13.74 5.40
C LYS A 173 -2.69 -14.28 5.93
N LEU A 174 -3.21 -13.71 7.03
CA LEU A 174 -4.51 -14.09 7.58
C LEU A 174 -5.64 -13.82 6.58
N MET A 175 -5.70 -12.61 6.01
CA MET A 175 -6.73 -12.25 5.04
C MET A 175 -6.62 -13.10 3.77
N ILE A 176 -5.42 -13.31 3.23
CA ILE A 176 -5.21 -14.19 2.06
C ILE A 176 -5.70 -15.62 2.35
N GLY A 177 -5.49 -16.12 3.57
CA GLY A 177 -5.99 -17.41 4.01
C GLY A 177 -7.51 -17.55 4.00
N THR A 178 -8.27 -16.45 3.95
CA THR A 178 -9.74 -16.47 3.84
C THR A 178 -10.24 -16.45 2.39
N GLY A 179 -9.34 -16.50 1.39
CA GLY A 179 -9.72 -16.47 -0.04
C GLY A 179 -9.95 -15.07 -0.60
N VAL A 180 -9.52 -13.99 0.08
CA VAL A 180 -9.76 -12.61 -0.43
C VAL A 180 -9.12 -12.32 -1.79
N LEU A 181 -8.13 -13.12 -2.20
CA LEU A 181 -7.47 -13.01 -3.51
C LEU A 181 -8.14 -13.86 -4.60
N ASP A 182 -9.17 -14.63 -4.28
CA ASP A 182 -9.81 -15.50 -5.26
C ASP A 182 -10.40 -14.69 -6.42
N GLY A 183 -9.91 -14.95 -7.62
CA GLY A 183 -10.28 -14.27 -8.86
C GLY A 183 -9.97 -12.77 -8.87
N VAL A 184 -8.99 -12.30 -8.10
CA VAL A 184 -8.48 -10.92 -8.14
C VAL A 184 -7.43 -10.80 -9.25
N ASP A 185 -7.56 -9.77 -10.09
CA ASP A 185 -6.65 -9.52 -11.22
C ASP A 185 -5.56 -8.50 -10.90
N GLY A 186 -5.73 -7.73 -9.82
CA GLY A 186 -4.75 -6.73 -9.39
C GLY A 186 -5.09 -6.09 -8.05
N ALA A 187 -4.10 -5.44 -7.44
CA ALA A 187 -4.22 -4.87 -6.10
C ALA A 187 -3.74 -3.42 -6.02
N TYR A 188 -4.37 -2.65 -5.14
CA TYR A 188 -3.98 -1.29 -4.80
C TYR A 188 -4.04 -1.08 -3.30
N ALA A 189 -3.02 -0.41 -2.77
CA ALA A 189 -3.02 0.15 -1.44
C ALA A 189 -2.39 1.55 -1.47
N ALA A 190 -2.71 2.36 -0.47
CA ALA A 190 -2.05 3.64 -0.25
C ALA A 190 -1.62 3.74 1.21
N HIS A 191 -0.40 4.21 1.43
CA HIS A 191 0.13 4.52 2.74
C HIS A 191 0.35 6.03 2.85
N ILE A 192 -0.14 6.65 3.91
CA ILE A 192 0.18 8.04 4.24
C ILE A 192 1.67 8.13 4.61
N TRP A 193 2.40 9.08 4.04
CA TRP A 193 3.85 9.16 4.24
C TRP A 193 4.36 10.54 4.67
N SER A 194 5.02 10.61 5.83
CA SER A 194 5.54 11.84 6.43
C SER A 194 6.79 12.40 5.74
N GLU A 195 7.43 11.64 4.84
CA GLU A 195 8.56 12.13 4.04
C GLU A 195 8.16 12.64 2.65
N VAL A 196 6.88 12.51 2.29
CA VAL A 196 6.33 13.03 1.03
C VAL A 196 5.50 14.29 1.32
N ASP A 197 5.71 15.34 0.54
CA ASP A 197 5.06 16.63 0.76
C ASP A 197 3.54 16.54 0.56
N ALA A 198 2.80 17.20 1.45
CA ALA A 198 1.34 17.21 1.46
C ALA A 198 0.75 17.65 0.10
N GLY A 199 -0.18 16.85 -0.41
CA GLY A 199 -0.83 17.08 -1.70
C GLY A 199 -0.11 16.44 -2.89
N THR A 200 0.98 15.71 -2.67
CA THR A 200 1.66 14.91 -3.70
C THR A 200 1.55 13.42 -3.41
N VAL A 201 1.66 12.57 -4.45
CA VAL A 201 1.58 11.11 -4.35
C VAL A 201 2.75 10.47 -5.12
N SER A 202 3.52 9.62 -4.47
CA SER A 202 4.59 8.82 -5.11
C SER A 202 4.12 7.39 -5.33
N CYS A 203 4.21 6.91 -6.56
CA CYS A 203 3.77 5.57 -6.95
C CYS A 203 4.72 4.91 -7.97
N GLU A 204 6.01 5.22 -7.87
CA GLU A 204 7.05 4.74 -8.79
C GLU A 204 7.15 3.20 -8.79
N PRO A 205 7.60 2.60 -9.92
CA PRO A 205 7.74 1.15 -10.04
C PRO A 205 8.96 0.61 -9.31
N GLY A 206 8.98 -0.71 -9.09
CA GLY A 206 10.08 -1.42 -8.44
C GLY A 206 9.98 -1.41 -6.91
N PRO A 207 11.08 -1.74 -6.19
CA PRO A 207 11.07 -1.90 -4.74
C PRO A 207 10.81 -0.57 -4.02
N ARG A 208 9.86 -0.61 -3.08
CA ARG A 208 9.35 0.56 -2.33
C ARG A 208 9.55 0.44 -0.82
N MET A 209 9.42 -0.77 -0.30
CA MET A 209 9.64 -1.13 1.10
C MET A 209 10.40 -2.46 1.13
N ALA A 210 11.23 -2.70 2.15
CA ALA A 210 12.23 -3.76 2.13
C ALA A 210 11.68 -5.14 2.51
N ASN A 211 12.40 -6.18 2.10
CA ASN A 211 12.34 -7.46 2.79
C ASN A 211 12.74 -7.25 4.25
N THR A 212 12.04 -7.89 5.17
CA THR A 212 12.35 -7.83 6.59
C THR A 212 12.53 -9.22 7.14
N ASP A 213 13.77 -9.58 7.48
CA ASP A 213 14.08 -10.86 8.10
C ASP A 213 14.60 -10.65 9.51
N TRP A 214 14.50 -11.69 10.33
CA TRP A 214 15.03 -11.74 11.69
C TRP A 214 15.99 -12.91 11.83
N PHE A 215 16.95 -12.79 12.74
CA PHE A 215 17.90 -13.86 13.00
C PHE A 215 18.22 -14.02 14.48
N ARG A 216 18.60 -15.26 14.85
CA ARG A 216 19.21 -15.61 16.13
C ARG A 216 20.48 -16.40 15.89
N ILE A 217 21.55 -16.01 16.56
CA ILE A 217 22.83 -16.71 16.58
C ILE A 217 23.15 -17.12 18.01
N ASP A 218 23.39 -18.40 18.23
CA ASP A 218 23.82 -18.96 19.52
C ASP A 218 25.32 -19.28 19.47
N VAL A 219 26.05 -18.87 20.52
CA VAL A 219 27.50 -19.02 20.65
C VAL A 219 27.81 -19.93 21.84
N ARG A 220 28.66 -20.92 21.61
CA ARG A 220 29.12 -21.90 22.60
C ARG A 220 30.63 -21.86 22.73
N GLY A 221 31.09 -21.49 23.92
CA GLY A 221 32.49 -21.49 24.34
C GLY A 221 32.72 -22.47 25.49
N THR A 222 33.76 -22.20 26.28
CA THR A 222 34.09 -22.96 27.49
C THR A 222 34.31 -22.01 28.65
N SER A 223 33.49 -22.12 29.69
CA SER A 223 33.60 -21.29 30.89
C SER A 223 34.88 -21.58 31.67
N CYS A 224 35.50 -20.55 32.25
CA CYS A 224 36.60 -20.68 33.19
C CYS A 224 36.70 -19.47 34.13
N HIS A 225 37.64 -19.50 35.09
CA HIS A 225 37.90 -18.35 35.95
C HIS A 225 38.45 -17.18 35.12
N GLY A 226 37.95 -15.95 35.31
CA GLY A 226 38.33 -14.80 34.47
C GLY A 226 39.82 -14.45 34.48
N ALA A 227 40.56 -14.87 35.52
CA ALA A 227 42.02 -14.74 35.60
C ALA A 227 42.80 -15.92 34.98
N MET A 228 42.13 -16.88 34.33
CA MET A 228 42.73 -18.05 33.67
C MET A 228 42.19 -18.24 32.25
N PRO A 229 42.25 -17.22 31.38
CA PRO A 229 41.61 -17.24 30.06
C PRO A 229 42.08 -18.38 29.15
N GLN A 230 43.33 -18.82 29.27
CA GLN A 230 43.90 -19.96 28.53
C GLN A 230 43.23 -21.32 28.83
N ARG A 231 42.29 -21.38 29.78
CA ARG A 231 41.56 -22.59 30.17
C ARG A 231 40.13 -22.63 29.62
N GLY A 232 39.72 -21.64 28.84
CA GLY A 232 38.39 -21.54 28.28
C GLY A 232 38.35 -20.79 26.95
N HIS A 233 37.15 -20.69 26.39
CA HIS A 233 36.87 -19.94 25.17
C HIS A 233 35.70 -19.02 25.48
N ASP A 234 35.94 -17.71 25.44
CA ASP A 234 34.98 -16.72 25.95
C ASP A 234 33.88 -16.43 24.94
N ALA A 235 32.67 -16.94 25.22
CA ALA A 235 31.52 -16.75 24.35
C ALA A 235 31.11 -15.28 24.19
N VAL A 236 31.35 -14.42 25.19
CA VAL A 236 31.04 -12.98 25.09
C VAL A 236 32.00 -12.30 24.12
N MET A 237 33.30 -12.62 24.20
CA MET A 237 34.29 -12.10 23.25
C MET A 237 34.01 -12.60 21.83
N VAL A 238 33.66 -13.87 21.66
CA VAL A 238 33.31 -14.45 20.35
C VAL A 238 32.07 -13.77 19.77
N ALA A 239 31.02 -13.58 20.57
CA ALA A 239 29.82 -12.86 20.14
C ALA A 239 30.13 -11.44 19.67
N ALA A 240 30.99 -10.71 20.40
CA ALA A 240 31.41 -9.36 20.01
C ALA A 240 32.16 -9.35 18.67
N GLU A 241 33.04 -10.32 18.43
CA GLU A 241 33.74 -10.44 17.14
C GLU A 241 32.81 -10.84 16.00
N ILE A 242 31.79 -11.67 16.25
CA ILE A 242 30.74 -11.96 15.27
C ILE A 242 29.97 -10.69 14.90
N VAL A 243 29.63 -9.84 15.88
CA VAL A 243 28.97 -8.54 15.60
C VAL A 243 29.81 -7.69 14.66
N ASN A 244 31.13 -7.58 14.91
CA ASN A 244 32.04 -6.83 14.05
C ASN A 244 32.15 -7.46 12.66
N ALA A 245 32.29 -8.79 12.58
CA ALA A 245 32.48 -9.50 11.32
C ALA A 245 31.23 -9.45 10.43
N LEU A 246 30.02 -9.51 10.99
CA LEU A 246 28.78 -9.40 10.22
C LEU A 246 28.72 -8.09 9.40
N GLN A 247 29.38 -7.02 9.85
CA GLN A 247 29.41 -5.75 9.13
C GLN A 247 30.18 -5.83 7.80
N THR A 248 31.02 -6.84 7.61
CA THR A 248 31.75 -7.01 6.34
C THR A 248 30.85 -7.46 5.21
N ILE A 249 29.71 -8.10 5.50
CA ILE A 249 28.73 -8.52 4.48
C ILE A 249 28.25 -7.27 3.73
N VAL A 250 27.63 -6.33 4.44
CA VAL A 250 27.10 -5.09 3.82
C VAL A 250 28.23 -4.23 3.27
N SER A 251 29.34 -4.09 3.99
CA SER A 251 30.38 -3.14 3.60
C SER A 251 31.27 -3.63 2.46
N ARG A 252 31.51 -4.93 2.30
CA ARG A 252 32.50 -5.51 1.37
C ARG A 252 31.94 -6.50 0.36
N GLU A 253 30.80 -7.13 0.63
CA GLU A 253 30.26 -8.19 -0.24
C GLU A 253 29.01 -7.74 -1.01
N ILE A 254 28.16 -6.90 -0.41
CA ILE A 254 26.99 -6.34 -1.09
C ILE A 254 27.39 -5.14 -1.97
N SER A 255 26.77 -5.06 -3.15
CA SER A 255 26.95 -3.93 -4.07
C SER A 255 26.57 -2.61 -3.39
N PRO A 256 27.37 -1.53 -3.52
CA PRO A 256 27.01 -0.22 -2.97
C PRO A 256 25.78 0.41 -3.65
N TYR A 257 25.29 -0.17 -4.74
CA TYR A 257 24.04 0.22 -5.40
C TYR A 257 22.81 -0.52 -4.87
N GLU A 258 23.00 -1.55 -4.04
CA GLU A 258 21.93 -2.36 -3.45
C GLU A 258 21.76 -2.01 -1.96
N PRO A 259 20.60 -1.48 -1.56
CA PRO A 259 20.32 -1.24 -0.15
C PRO A 259 20.26 -2.54 0.66
N ALA A 260 21.10 -2.63 1.68
CA ALA A 260 21.07 -3.71 2.67
C ALA A 260 21.45 -3.19 4.07
N VAL A 261 20.82 -3.72 5.11
CA VAL A 261 21.14 -3.43 6.51
C VAL A 261 21.12 -4.73 7.30
N ILE A 262 22.15 -4.94 8.13
CA ILE A 262 22.15 -5.95 9.18
C ILE A 262 22.27 -5.21 10.51
N THR A 263 21.33 -5.43 11.40
CA THR A 263 21.33 -4.83 12.74
C THR A 263 21.31 -5.93 13.78
N VAL A 264 22.31 -5.95 14.66
CA VAL A 264 22.29 -6.76 15.89
C VAL A 264 21.63 -5.91 16.97
N GLY A 265 20.42 -6.29 17.38
CA GLY A 265 19.63 -5.55 18.36
C GLY A 265 19.87 -6.03 19.79
N GLU A 266 20.25 -7.31 19.94
CA GLU A 266 20.45 -7.95 21.24
C GLU A 266 21.80 -8.67 21.28
N LEU A 267 22.47 -8.58 22.43
CA LEU A 267 23.64 -9.39 22.76
C LEU A 267 23.60 -9.73 24.25
N HIS A 268 23.53 -11.01 24.57
CA HIS A 268 23.46 -11.51 25.93
C HIS A 268 24.51 -12.59 26.16
N GLY A 269 25.17 -12.56 27.32
CA GLY A 269 26.15 -13.58 27.69
C GLY A 269 26.73 -13.36 29.08
N GLY A 270 27.23 -14.44 29.68
CA GLY A 270 27.84 -14.44 31.01
C GLY A 270 26.83 -14.38 32.17
N THR A 271 27.31 -14.73 33.37
CA THR A 271 26.50 -14.77 34.61
C THR A 271 27.16 -14.05 35.78
N ALA A 272 28.48 -13.82 35.73
CA ALA A 272 29.24 -13.16 36.78
C ALA A 272 30.47 -12.44 36.20
N ARG A 273 30.88 -11.33 36.83
CA ARG A 273 31.98 -10.47 36.36
C ARG A 273 33.37 -11.11 36.32
N ASN A 274 33.57 -12.23 37.01
CA ASN A 274 34.86 -12.92 37.15
C ASN A 274 34.84 -14.35 36.60
N VAL A 275 33.83 -14.69 35.78
CA VAL A 275 33.68 -15.98 35.13
C VAL A 275 33.57 -15.74 33.62
N ILE A 276 34.46 -16.36 32.85
CA ILE A 276 34.40 -16.34 31.39
C ILE A 276 33.12 -17.08 30.96
N ALA A 277 32.35 -16.48 30.05
CA ALA A 277 31.06 -17.02 29.65
C ALA A 277 31.23 -18.28 28.78
N GLY A 278 30.53 -19.36 29.16
CA GLY A 278 30.45 -20.56 28.32
C GLY A 278 29.43 -20.44 27.19
N THR A 279 28.48 -19.51 27.28
CA THR A 279 27.46 -19.27 26.26
C THR A 279 27.15 -17.79 26.11
N ALA A 280 26.74 -17.42 24.91
CA ALA A 280 26.19 -16.12 24.57
C ALA A 280 25.18 -16.30 23.42
N TYR A 281 24.30 -15.34 23.22
CA TYR A 281 23.47 -15.27 22.02
C TYR A 281 23.32 -13.83 21.55
N LEU A 282 23.06 -13.69 20.26
CA LEU A 282 22.75 -12.41 19.63
C LEU A 282 21.55 -12.57 18.70
N ALA A 283 20.71 -11.55 18.66
CA ALA A 283 19.52 -11.52 17.81
C ALA A 283 19.42 -10.16 17.12
N GLY A 284 18.76 -10.17 15.96
CA GLY A 284 18.72 -8.97 15.14
C GLY A 284 17.86 -9.12 13.90
N THR A 285 18.03 -8.16 12.99
CA THR A 285 17.22 -8.02 11.80
C THR A 285 18.04 -7.74 10.56
N VAL A 286 17.56 -8.21 9.41
CA VAL A 286 18.08 -7.89 8.07
C VAL A 286 17.03 -7.10 7.30
N ARG A 287 17.48 -6.12 6.51
CA ARG A 287 16.69 -5.43 5.49
C ARG A 287 17.39 -5.50 4.14
N THR A 288 16.67 -5.84 3.08
CA THR A 288 17.20 -5.86 1.69
C THR A 288 16.15 -5.42 0.67
N TYR A 289 16.61 -4.91 -0.47
CA TYR A 289 15.76 -4.69 -1.67
C TYR A 289 16.00 -5.71 -2.78
N GLY A 290 17.24 -6.18 -2.95
CA GLY A 290 17.59 -7.13 -4.02
C GLY A 290 17.16 -8.55 -3.68
N ASP A 291 16.58 -9.26 -4.65
CA ASP A 291 16.17 -10.66 -4.46
C ASP A 291 17.38 -11.57 -4.27
N SER A 292 18.43 -11.40 -5.06
CA SER A 292 19.70 -12.13 -4.88
C SER A 292 20.30 -11.86 -3.51
N THR A 293 20.35 -10.59 -3.09
CA THR A 293 20.84 -10.21 -1.76
C THR A 293 20.02 -10.85 -0.65
N HIS A 294 18.70 -10.93 -0.81
CA HIS A 294 17.78 -11.53 0.15
C HIS A 294 17.99 -13.05 0.25
N GLU A 295 18.06 -13.74 -0.89
CA GLU A 295 18.24 -15.19 -0.98
C GLU A 295 19.60 -15.66 -0.46
N GLU A 296 20.66 -14.89 -0.71
CA GLU A 296 22.03 -15.25 -0.32
C GLU A 296 22.36 -14.89 1.14
N MET A 297 21.63 -13.95 1.76
CA MET A 297 21.95 -13.43 3.09
C MET A 297 22.14 -14.51 4.16
N PRO A 298 21.27 -15.54 4.29
CA PRO A 298 21.43 -16.57 5.32
C PRO A 298 22.77 -17.30 5.20
N GLU A 299 23.22 -17.62 3.98
CA GLU A 299 24.49 -18.30 3.73
C GLU A 299 25.69 -17.38 4.01
N LEU A 300 25.59 -16.10 3.62
CA LEU A 300 26.61 -15.10 3.93
C LEU A 300 26.80 -14.94 5.45
N MET A 301 25.69 -14.84 6.19
CA MET A 301 25.72 -14.75 7.65
C MET A 301 26.26 -16.02 8.29
N ARG A 302 25.77 -17.21 7.89
CA ARG A 302 26.22 -18.48 8.43
C ARG A 302 27.73 -18.66 8.30
N ARG A 303 28.28 -18.38 7.11
CA ARG A 303 29.72 -18.46 6.85
C ARG A 303 30.52 -17.56 7.80
N ILE A 304 30.11 -16.31 7.99
CA ILE A 304 30.81 -15.36 8.87
C ILE A 304 30.70 -15.80 10.34
N VAL A 305 29.52 -16.21 10.77
CA VAL A 305 29.26 -16.66 12.15
C VAL A 305 30.12 -17.87 12.52
N GLU A 306 30.05 -18.93 11.71
CA GLU A 306 30.74 -20.19 11.99
C GLU A 306 32.26 -20.02 11.95
N HIS A 307 32.79 -19.31 10.95
CA HIS A 307 34.24 -19.16 10.78
C HIS A 307 34.86 -18.17 11.76
N THR A 308 34.17 -17.09 12.15
CA THR A 308 34.66 -16.19 13.21
C THR A 308 34.74 -16.92 14.55
N ALA A 309 33.71 -17.71 14.89
CA ALA A 309 33.75 -18.51 16.12
C ALA A 309 34.87 -19.55 16.11
N ALA A 310 35.01 -20.29 15.01
CA ALA A 310 36.05 -21.30 14.86
C ALA A 310 37.47 -20.71 15.00
N ALA A 311 37.72 -19.52 14.44
CA ALA A 311 39.00 -18.82 14.55
C ALA A 311 39.37 -18.47 16.01
N LEU A 312 38.38 -18.32 16.89
CA LEU A 312 38.52 -18.01 18.31
C LEU A 312 38.44 -19.25 19.22
N GLY A 313 38.34 -20.45 18.62
CA GLY A 313 38.27 -21.72 19.34
C GLY A 313 36.90 -22.01 19.96
N ALA A 314 35.84 -21.38 19.46
CA ALA A 314 34.46 -21.59 19.90
C ALA A 314 33.58 -22.08 18.74
N GLU A 315 32.33 -22.40 19.05
CA GLU A 315 31.30 -22.74 18.07
C GLU A 315 30.23 -21.66 18.07
N ALA A 316 29.68 -21.33 16.90
CA ALA A 316 28.49 -20.49 16.79
C ALA A 316 27.63 -20.97 15.64
N GLU A 317 26.32 -20.83 15.79
CA GLU A 317 25.33 -21.31 14.83
C GLU A 317 24.27 -20.23 14.59
N LEU A 318 23.90 -20.02 13.31
CA LEU A 318 22.71 -19.27 12.94
C LEU A 318 21.48 -20.15 13.19
N THR A 319 21.05 -20.18 14.45
CA THR A 319 20.00 -21.08 14.96
C THR A 319 18.59 -20.75 14.46
N ASP A 320 18.34 -19.50 14.10
CA ASP A 320 17.08 -19.07 13.50
C ASP A 320 17.37 -18.00 12.44
N TYR A 321 16.73 -18.15 11.29
CA TYR A 321 16.64 -17.12 10.26
C TYR A 321 15.22 -17.15 9.70
N THR A 322 14.43 -16.15 10.05
CA THR A 322 13.03 -16.06 9.69
C THR A 322 12.84 -15.00 8.62
N ILE A 323 12.34 -15.41 7.44
CA ILE A 323 11.84 -14.49 6.42
C ILE A 323 10.48 -13.98 6.89
N ALA A 324 10.42 -12.77 7.45
CA ALA A 324 9.18 -12.27 8.05
C ALA A 324 8.25 -11.72 6.97
N ASN A 325 8.71 -10.70 6.23
CA ASN A 325 7.99 -10.10 5.09
C ASN A 325 8.92 -9.91 3.90
N TYR A 326 8.33 -9.99 2.71
CA TYR A 326 9.02 -9.68 1.47
C TYR A 326 8.96 -8.18 1.17
N LYS A 327 9.78 -7.73 0.21
CA LYS A 327 9.78 -6.36 -0.26
C LYS A 327 8.44 -6.03 -0.92
N VAL A 328 7.97 -4.80 -0.72
CA VAL A 328 6.89 -4.25 -1.54
C VAL A 328 7.50 -3.86 -2.88
N GLU A 329 7.10 -4.53 -3.94
CA GLU A 329 7.54 -4.24 -5.30
C GLU A 329 6.35 -3.82 -6.16
N ASN A 330 6.36 -2.57 -6.58
CA ASN A 330 5.32 -2.04 -7.45
C ASN A 330 5.53 -2.54 -8.88
N ASP A 331 4.49 -3.16 -9.46
CA ASP A 331 4.47 -3.54 -10.86
C ASP A 331 4.48 -2.29 -11.77
N ALA A 332 5.22 -2.36 -12.89
CA ALA A 332 5.43 -1.20 -13.75
C ALA A 332 4.13 -0.66 -14.38
N ALA A 333 3.24 -1.54 -14.84
CA ALA A 333 1.97 -1.13 -15.43
C ALA A 333 1.04 -0.56 -14.35
N SER A 334 1.04 -1.18 -13.17
CA SER A 334 0.26 -0.72 -12.01
C SER A 334 0.74 0.64 -11.49
N SER A 335 2.03 0.89 -11.46
CA SER A 335 2.62 2.20 -11.15
C SER A 335 2.23 3.27 -12.16
N GLU A 336 2.29 2.97 -13.46
CA GLU A 336 1.89 3.92 -14.50
C GLU A 336 0.40 4.25 -14.41
N ARG A 337 -0.47 3.25 -14.18
CA ARG A 337 -1.90 3.47 -13.93
C ARG A 337 -2.13 4.40 -12.74
N CYS A 338 -1.42 4.17 -11.63
CA CYS A 338 -1.51 5.05 -10.46
C CYS A 338 -1.02 6.47 -10.76
N ARG A 339 0.05 6.62 -11.54
CA ARG A 339 0.57 7.93 -11.94
C ARG A 339 -0.45 8.69 -12.78
N GLN A 340 -1.15 8.01 -13.70
CA GLN A 340 -2.21 8.61 -14.50
C GLN A 340 -3.42 8.99 -13.64
N ALA A 341 -3.83 8.15 -12.70
CA ALA A 341 -4.89 8.48 -11.74
C ALA A 341 -4.55 9.74 -10.91
N VAL A 342 -3.30 9.86 -10.46
CA VAL A 342 -2.80 11.07 -9.78
C VAL A 342 -2.89 12.30 -10.68
N ILE A 343 -2.49 12.20 -11.95
CA ILE A 343 -2.56 13.34 -12.90
C ILE A 343 -4.00 13.75 -13.17
N LYS A 344 -4.90 12.79 -13.40
CA LYS A 344 -6.34 13.05 -13.62
C LYS A 344 -6.95 13.78 -12.42
N CYS A 345 -6.76 13.25 -11.22
CA CYS A 345 -7.41 13.80 -10.02
C CYS A 345 -6.75 15.08 -9.49
N LEU A 346 -5.42 15.16 -9.50
CA LEU A 346 -4.64 16.17 -8.77
C LEU A 346 -3.82 17.09 -9.69
N GLY A 347 -3.83 16.83 -11.00
CA GLY A 347 -3.00 17.50 -11.99
C GLY A 347 -1.52 17.07 -11.93
N PRO A 348 -0.69 17.56 -12.87
CA PRO A 348 0.73 17.19 -12.94
C PRO A 348 1.52 17.50 -11.66
N ALA A 349 1.11 18.53 -10.92
CA ALA A 349 1.72 18.95 -9.65
C ALA A 349 1.41 18.01 -8.48
N GLY A 350 0.42 17.11 -8.62
CA GLY A 350 0.12 16.09 -7.63
C GLY A 350 1.10 14.91 -7.63
N GLN A 351 2.02 14.84 -8.59
CA GLN A 351 3.06 13.81 -8.61
C GLN A 351 4.14 14.12 -7.56
N GLY A 352 4.37 13.17 -6.66
CA GLY A 352 5.45 13.18 -5.69
C GLY A 352 6.55 12.19 -6.08
N HIS A 353 7.76 12.42 -5.58
CA HIS A 353 8.87 11.51 -5.73
C HIS A 353 9.31 11.02 -4.36
N TYR A 354 9.49 9.71 -4.23
CA TYR A 354 10.02 9.10 -3.02
C TYR A 354 10.81 7.88 -3.42
N ARG A 355 12.03 7.71 -2.90
CA ARG A 355 12.84 6.55 -3.27
C ARG A 355 12.30 5.24 -2.67
N GLY A 356 11.52 5.31 -1.60
CA GLY A 356 11.16 4.17 -0.77
C GLY A 356 11.96 4.15 0.53
N THR A 357 11.66 3.17 1.39
CA THR A 357 12.27 3.00 2.72
C THR A 357 12.70 1.55 2.97
N LEU A 358 13.62 1.35 3.92
CA LEU A 358 13.96 0.01 4.43
C LEU A 358 13.03 -0.47 5.56
N SER A 359 11.92 0.21 5.80
CA SER A 359 10.80 -0.33 6.60
C SER A 359 10.17 -1.53 5.88
N GLY A 360 9.46 -2.38 6.62
CA GLY A 360 8.65 -3.47 6.07
C GLY A 360 7.20 -3.06 5.89
N GLU A 361 6.48 -3.82 5.07
CA GLU A 361 5.03 -3.71 4.87
C GLU A 361 4.50 -5.07 4.39
N ASP A 362 3.45 -5.57 5.03
CA ASP A 362 2.91 -6.90 4.74
C ASP A 362 2.01 -6.94 3.49
N PHE A 363 1.67 -5.78 2.92
CA PHE A 363 1.03 -5.70 1.59
C PHE A 363 1.85 -6.38 0.48
N SER A 364 3.16 -6.54 0.70
CA SER A 364 4.06 -7.37 -0.13
C SER A 364 3.50 -8.78 -0.41
N GLU A 365 2.79 -9.37 0.54
CA GLU A 365 2.17 -10.68 0.38
C GLU A 365 1.09 -10.71 -0.72
N TYR A 366 0.34 -9.62 -0.91
CA TYR A 366 -0.59 -9.53 -2.03
C TYR A 366 0.15 -9.39 -3.36
N LEU A 367 1.18 -8.53 -3.39
CA LEU A 367 1.94 -8.22 -4.61
C LEU A 367 2.74 -9.41 -5.14
N ARG A 368 3.06 -10.39 -4.30
CA ARG A 368 3.64 -11.68 -4.73
C ARG A 368 2.67 -12.56 -5.52
N ARG A 369 1.36 -12.29 -5.43
CA ARG A 369 0.30 -13.12 -6.00
C ARG A 369 -0.42 -12.44 -7.15
N VAL A 370 -0.57 -11.12 -7.11
CA VAL A 370 -1.22 -10.31 -8.14
C VAL A 370 -0.44 -9.02 -8.41
N PRO A 371 -0.42 -8.50 -9.65
CA PRO A 371 0.22 -7.22 -9.94
C PRO A 371 -0.48 -6.09 -9.17
N GLY A 372 0.27 -5.10 -8.72
CA GLY A 372 -0.32 -4.01 -7.97
C GLY A 372 0.65 -2.91 -7.61
N VAL A 373 0.13 -1.97 -6.82
CA VAL A 373 0.86 -0.77 -6.41
C VAL A 373 0.54 -0.40 -4.97
N LEU A 374 1.57 -0.07 -4.20
CA LEU A 374 1.49 0.71 -2.97
C LEU A 374 1.88 2.16 -3.31
N ALA A 375 0.93 3.08 -3.15
CA ALA A 375 1.16 4.51 -3.35
C ALA A 375 1.48 5.20 -2.00
N PHE A 376 2.47 6.07 -1.98
CA PHE A 376 2.74 6.94 -0.82
C PHE A 376 2.03 8.27 -1.00
N VAL A 377 1.01 8.53 -0.18
CA VAL A 377 0.28 9.80 -0.17
C VAL A 377 0.94 10.74 0.83
N GLY A 378 1.50 11.85 0.35
CA GLY A 378 2.24 12.77 1.19
C GLY A 378 1.38 13.50 2.19
N THR A 379 1.85 13.58 3.43
CA THR A 379 1.23 14.35 4.52
C THR A 379 2.16 15.36 5.16
N ARG A 380 3.41 15.45 4.71
CA ARG A 380 4.39 16.35 5.27
C ARG A 380 3.98 17.80 5.04
N ASN A 381 3.72 18.53 6.12
CA ASN A 381 3.42 19.95 6.08
C ASN A 381 4.05 20.69 7.27
N PRO A 382 5.23 21.31 7.08
CA PRO A 382 5.90 22.10 8.11
C PRO A 382 5.08 23.29 8.64
N LYS A 383 4.13 23.83 7.85
CA LYS A 383 3.33 25.00 8.27
C LYS A 383 2.38 24.70 9.42
N ILE A 384 1.98 23.44 9.58
CA ILE A 384 1.09 22.98 10.65
C ILE A 384 1.78 22.01 11.62
N GLY A 385 3.10 21.86 11.51
CA GLY A 385 3.89 20.94 12.34
C GLY A 385 3.71 19.45 12.02
N ALA A 386 3.14 19.11 10.86
CA ALA A 386 3.01 17.73 10.39
C ALA A 386 4.34 17.25 9.77
N THR A 387 5.34 17.03 10.62
CA THR A 387 6.71 16.67 10.20
C THR A 387 7.31 15.51 10.99
N TYR A 388 6.57 14.99 11.96
CA TYR A 388 7.01 13.83 12.74
C TYR A 388 6.90 12.56 11.89
N ALA A 389 7.92 11.73 11.96
CA ALA A 389 7.94 10.43 11.29
C ALA A 389 6.87 9.50 11.87
N GLN A 390 6.52 8.47 11.10
CA GLN A 390 5.72 7.36 11.60
C GLN A 390 6.33 6.80 12.91
N HIS A 391 5.47 6.31 13.78
CA HIS A 391 5.75 5.72 15.10
C HIS A 391 6.18 6.72 16.18
N SER A 392 6.24 8.02 15.86
CA SER A 392 6.45 9.07 16.85
C SER A 392 5.21 9.24 17.75
N CYS A 393 5.41 9.47 19.05
CA CYS A 393 4.33 9.89 19.95
C CYS A 393 3.75 11.27 19.62
N PHE A 394 4.40 12.04 18.74
CA PHE A 394 3.92 13.31 18.20
C PHE A 394 3.42 13.19 16.76
N TYR A 395 3.21 11.97 16.24
CA TYR A 395 2.80 11.75 14.85
C TYR A 395 1.56 12.57 14.49
N LYS A 396 1.70 13.40 13.44
CA LYS A 396 0.71 14.35 12.98
C LYS A 396 0.79 14.48 11.46
N ILE A 397 -0.38 14.57 10.83
CA ILE A 397 -0.54 14.61 9.38
C ILE A 397 -1.36 15.83 8.92
N ASP A 398 -1.22 16.20 7.66
CA ASP A 398 -2.10 17.17 7.00
C ASP A 398 -3.39 16.50 6.51
N GLU A 399 -4.51 16.72 7.21
CA GLU A 399 -5.80 16.08 6.89
C GLU A 399 -6.39 16.53 5.53
N THR A 400 -5.88 17.62 4.91
CA THR A 400 -6.37 18.12 3.61
C THR A 400 -6.05 17.19 2.44
N VAL A 401 -5.24 16.15 2.67
CA VAL A 401 -4.86 15.17 1.66
C VAL A 401 -5.78 13.94 1.63
N LEU A 402 -6.61 13.74 2.66
CA LEU A 402 -7.40 12.52 2.79
C LEU A 402 -8.40 12.35 1.64
N ALA A 403 -9.14 13.40 1.29
CA ALA A 403 -10.05 13.36 0.15
C ALA A 403 -9.31 13.10 -1.18
N LYS A 404 -8.10 13.67 -1.35
CA LYS A 404 -7.24 13.46 -2.52
C LYS A 404 -6.79 12.00 -2.63
N GLY A 405 -6.39 11.40 -1.51
CA GLY A 405 -6.06 9.97 -1.44
C GLY A 405 -7.25 9.09 -1.84
N SER A 406 -8.46 9.41 -1.35
CA SER A 406 -9.69 8.71 -1.74
C SER A 406 -10.00 8.82 -3.23
N MET A 407 -9.82 10.01 -3.83
CA MET A 407 -10.01 10.25 -5.27
C MET A 407 -9.07 9.38 -6.10
N VAL A 408 -7.78 9.35 -5.76
CA VAL A 408 -6.76 8.58 -6.50
C VAL A 408 -7.07 7.09 -6.44
N ALA A 409 -7.46 6.57 -5.26
CA ALA A 409 -7.85 5.16 -5.13
C ALA A 409 -9.11 4.82 -5.95
N ALA A 410 -10.12 5.70 -5.97
CA ALA A 410 -11.33 5.51 -6.78
C ALA A 410 -11.02 5.54 -8.29
N GLN A 411 -10.24 6.53 -8.74
CA GLN A 411 -9.82 6.66 -10.13
C GLN A 411 -8.98 5.46 -10.58
N TYR A 412 -8.04 5.01 -9.74
CA TYR A 412 -7.25 3.80 -10.02
C TYR A 412 -8.14 2.59 -10.24
N ALA A 413 -9.15 2.40 -9.38
CA ALA A 413 -10.07 1.27 -9.49
C ALA A 413 -10.92 1.30 -10.76
N ILE A 414 -11.46 2.48 -11.12
CA ILE A 414 -12.24 2.64 -12.36
C ILE A 414 -11.34 2.42 -13.58
N ASP A 415 -10.15 3.04 -13.62
CA ASP A 415 -9.21 2.89 -14.73
C ASP A 415 -8.78 1.42 -14.89
N PHE A 416 -8.48 0.72 -13.79
CA PHE A 416 -8.13 -0.70 -13.81
C PHE A 416 -9.25 -1.56 -14.39
N LEU A 417 -10.50 -1.30 -14.00
CA LEU A 417 -11.63 -2.11 -14.43
C LEU A 417 -12.03 -1.80 -15.88
N ALA A 418 -11.84 -0.57 -16.35
CA ALA A 418 -12.11 -0.17 -17.73
C ALA A 418 -11.10 -0.78 -18.73
N GLU A 419 -9.86 -1.03 -18.32
CA GLU A 419 -8.84 -1.62 -19.16
C GLU A 419 -9.26 -3.01 -19.73
N PRO A 420 -8.86 -3.33 -20.98
CA PRO A 420 -9.16 -4.61 -21.59
C PRO A 420 -8.46 -5.76 -20.85
N THR A 421 -9.15 -6.89 -20.71
CA THR A 421 -8.55 -8.10 -20.13
C THR A 421 -7.51 -8.71 -21.07
N GLN A 422 -6.60 -9.52 -20.53
CA GLN A 422 -5.65 -10.26 -21.36
C GLN A 422 -6.35 -11.15 -22.39
N GLU A 423 -7.46 -11.79 -22.00
CA GLU A 423 -8.30 -12.60 -22.89
C GLU A 423 -8.90 -11.77 -24.03
N GLU A 424 -9.41 -10.57 -23.73
CA GLU A 424 -9.96 -9.65 -24.73
C GLU A 424 -8.88 -9.11 -25.66
N LEU A 425 -7.69 -8.80 -25.13
CA LEU A 425 -6.54 -8.38 -25.93
C LEU A 425 -6.07 -9.51 -26.84
N ASP A 426 -6.00 -10.74 -26.35
CA ASP A 426 -5.67 -11.90 -27.15
C ASP A 426 -6.73 -12.11 -28.24
N GLY A 427 -7.93 -12.51 -27.85
CA GLY A 427 -8.94 -12.99 -28.79
C GLY A 427 -8.44 -14.13 -29.69
N PRO A 428 -9.31 -14.68 -30.55
CA PRO A 428 -8.99 -15.91 -31.29
C PRO A 428 -7.77 -15.78 -32.21
N ALA A 429 -7.57 -14.59 -32.79
CA ALA A 429 -6.51 -14.33 -33.75
C ALA A 429 -5.12 -14.23 -33.10
N ILE A 430 -4.97 -13.50 -31.98
CA ILE A 430 -3.64 -13.35 -31.35
C ILE A 430 -3.29 -14.62 -30.56
N THR A 431 -4.27 -15.35 -30.01
CA THR A 431 -4.03 -16.68 -29.41
C THR A 431 -3.40 -17.63 -30.44
N ALA A 432 -3.95 -17.72 -31.66
CA ALA A 432 -3.39 -18.56 -32.72
C ALA A 432 -1.97 -18.10 -33.16
N VAL A 433 -1.70 -16.79 -33.12
CA VAL A 433 -0.36 -16.26 -33.41
C VAL A 433 0.61 -16.55 -32.27
N ALA A 434 0.18 -16.52 -31.01
CA ALA A 434 1.04 -16.77 -29.85
C ALA A 434 1.62 -18.19 -29.84
N GLU A 435 0.90 -19.18 -30.39
CA GLU A 435 1.37 -20.56 -30.52
C GLU A 435 2.57 -20.71 -31.47
N THR A 436 2.71 -19.81 -32.44
CA THR A 436 3.72 -19.91 -33.51
C THR A 436 4.73 -18.77 -33.50
N ASN A 437 4.38 -17.62 -32.94
CA ASN A 437 5.22 -16.42 -32.85
C ASN A 437 4.85 -15.56 -31.64
N PRO A 438 5.42 -15.86 -30.45
CA PRO A 438 5.14 -15.14 -29.21
C PRO A 438 5.47 -13.64 -29.27
N ASP A 439 6.56 -13.27 -29.94
CA ASP A 439 7.00 -11.89 -30.07
C ASP A 439 6.04 -11.05 -30.93
N LEU A 440 5.52 -11.63 -32.01
CA LEU A 440 4.51 -10.97 -32.83
C LEU A 440 3.18 -10.84 -32.07
N ALA A 441 2.79 -11.87 -31.31
CA ALA A 441 1.61 -11.80 -30.46
C ALA A 441 1.72 -10.68 -29.41
N ALA A 442 2.89 -10.52 -28.77
CA ALA A 442 3.15 -9.41 -27.84
C ALA A 442 3.00 -8.02 -28.51
N LYS A 443 3.53 -7.85 -29.73
CA LYS A 443 3.38 -6.60 -30.50
C LYS A 443 1.92 -6.32 -30.88
N LEU A 444 1.17 -7.35 -31.26
CA LEU A 444 -0.25 -7.23 -31.60
C LEU A 444 -1.11 -6.88 -30.38
N ARG A 445 -0.83 -7.47 -29.21
CA ARG A 445 -1.47 -7.11 -27.93
C ARG A 445 -1.25 -5.65 -27.61
N SER A 446 0.01 -5.20 -27.64
CA SER A 446 0.38 -3.81 -27.36
C SER A 446 -0.33 -2.85 -28.33
N ALA A 447 -0.29 -3.13 -29.64
CA ALA A 447 -1.00 -2.31 -30.62
C ALA A 447 -2.51 -2.23 -30.33
N LYS A 448 -3.15 -3.36 -29.99
CA LYS A 448 -4.58 -3.43 -29.70
C LYS A 448 -4.96 -2.69 -28.41
N ALA A 449 -4.13 -2.78 -27.36
CA ALA A 449 -4.28 -1.99 -26.15
C ALA A 449 -4.22 -0.49 -26.47
N THR A 450 -3.21 -0.04 -27.21
CA THR A 450 -3.09 1.36 -27.64
C THR A 450 -4.22 1.79 -28.57
N THR A 451 -4.78 0.89 -29.38
CA THR A 451 -5.94 1.23 -30.24
C THR A 451 -7.24 1.34 -29.45
N ALA A 452 -7.39 0.57 -28.35
CA ALA A 452 -8.49 0.71 -27.41
C ALA A 452 -8.38 2.05 -26.67
N GLU A 453 -7.21 2.36 -26.12
CA GLU A 453 -6.90 3.66 -25.49
C GLU A 453 -7.12 4.85 -26.46
N ALA A 454 -6.72 4.70 -27.73
CA ALA A 454 -6.93 5.74 -28.74
C ALA A 454 -8.39 5.88 -29.18
N ARG A 455 -9.22 4.83 -29.08
CA ARG A 455 -10.65 4.91 -29.38
C ARG A 455 -11.40 5.71 -28.32
N ASP A 456 -11.03 5.53 -27.06
CA ASP A 456 -11.56 6.32 -25.95
C ASP A 456 -11.14 7.79 -26.10
N ALA A 457 -9.86 8.06 -26.41
CA ALA A 457 -9.38 9.42 -26.69
C ALA A 457 -10.05 10.09 -27.90
N ILE A 458 -10.42 9.33 -28.95
CA ILE A 458 -11.18 9.84 -30.11
C ILE A 458 -12.64 10.11 -29.74
N HIS A 459 -13.23 9.31 -28.85
CA HIS A 459 -14.55 9.58 -28.28
C HIS A 459 -14.54 10.88 -27.47
N ASP A 460 -13.55 11.05 -26.59
CA ASP A 460 -13.34 12.27 -25.80
C ASP A 460 -13.12 13.50 -26.69
N ALA A 461 -12.30 13.39 -27.74
CA ALA A 461 -12.11 14.48 -28.70
C ALA A 461 -13.39 14.85 -29.47
N ARG A 462 -14.27 13.87 -29.75
CA ARG A 462 -15.59 14.11 -30.37
C ARG A 462 -16.56 14.77 -29.40
N THR A 463 -16.53 14.41 -28.12
CA THR A 463 -17.36 15.00 -27.07
C THR A 463 -16.91 16.44 -26.78
N ALA A 464 -15.61 16.69 -26.66
CA ALA A 464 -15.03 18.03 -26.54
C ALA A 464 -15.40 18.93 -27.73
N ARG A 465 -15.39 18.37 -28.96
CA ARG A 465 -15.84 19.10 -30.15
C ARG A 465 -17.32 19.46 -30.08
N HIS A 466 -18.18 18.56 -29.62
CA HIS A 466 -19.62 18.84 -29.45
C HIS A 466 -19.87 19.89 -28.35
N ALA A 467 -19.15 19.82 -27.23
CA ALA A 467 -19.22 20.83 -26.16
C ALA A 467 -18.79 22.22 -26.66
N ALA A 468 -17.70 22.30 -27.44
CA ALA A 468 -17.25 23.55 -28.05
C ALA A 468 -18.29 24.13 -29.04
N ILE A 469 -18.91 23.29 -29.86
CA ILE A 469 -19.97 23.70 -30.80
C ILE A 469 -21.20 24.21 -30.04
N LYS A 470 -21.60 23.53 -28.96
CA LYS A 470 -22.70 23.93 -28.09
C LYS A 470 -22.42 25.28 -27.41
N GLY A 471 -21.22 25.46 -26.87
CA GLY A 471 -20.78 26.73 -26.27
C GLY A 471 -20.81 27.91 -27.25
N ILE A 472 -20.42 27.70 -28.51
CA ILE A 472 -20.53 28.72 -29.57
C ILE A 472 -21.99 29.05 -29.89
N HIS A 473 -22.87 28.04 -29.91
CA HIS A 473 -24.30 28.23 -30.14
C HIS A 473 -24.97 29.01 -29.01
N ASP A 474 -24.65 28.67 -27.76
CA ASP A 474 -25.20 29.32 -26.57
C ASP A 474 -24.72 30.78 -26.46
N ALA A 475 -23.43 31.04 -26.75
CA ALA A 475 -22.89 32.39 -26.80
C ALA A 475 -23.56 33.26 -27.89
N ARG A 476 -23.83 32.69 -29.06
CA ARG A 476 -24.58 33.39 -30.14
C ARG A 476 -26.03 33.64 -29.77
N ALA A 477 -26.66 32.73 -29.03
CA ALA A 477 -28.03 32.90 -28.56
C ALA A 477 -28.13 33.97 -27.47
N ALA A 478 -27.12 34.08 -26.60
CA ALA A 478 -27.03 35.14 -25.59
C ALA A 478 -26.83 36.52 -26.22
N ALA A 479 -25.90 36.66 -27.17
CA ALA A 479 -25.65 37.92 -27.87
C ALA A 479 -26.90 38.45 -28.62
N ARG A 480 -27.69 37.55 -29.24
CA ARG A 480 -28.96 37.92 -29.90
C ARG A 480 -30.09 38.31 -28.94
N ARG A 481 -29.99 37.93 -27.66
CA ARG A 481 -30.96 38.35 -26.63
C ARG A 481 -30.59 39.72 -26.07
N GLU A 482 -29.30 40.04 -25.98
CA GLU A 482 -28.81 41.38 -25.60
C GLU A 482 -29.16 42.43 -26.67
N GLU A 483 -28.97 42.13 -27.96
CA GLU A 483 -29.35 43.05 -29.06
C GLU A 483 -30.87 43.35 -29.12
N LYS A 484 -31.72 42.49 -28.58
CA LYS A 484 -33.18 42.70 -28.52
C LYS A 484 -33.66 43.49 -27.29
N HIS A 485 -32.76 43.81 -26.36
CA HIS A 485 -33.08 44.62 -25.19
C HIS A 485 -32.64 46.09 -25.31
N ASP A 486 -31.88 46.43 -26.36
CA ASP A 486 -31.43 47.79 -26.68
C ASP A 486 -32.24 48.47 -27.82
N GLU A 487 -33.35 47.86 -28.26
CA GLU A 487 -34.43 48.50 -29.03
C GLU A 487 -35.66 48.72 -28.14
#